data_AF-A0A955BB93-F1
#
_entry.id   AF-A0A955BB93-F1
#
_cell.length_a   1.000
_cell.length_b   1.000
_cell.length_c   1.000
_cell.angle_alpha   90.00
_cell.angle_beta   90.00
_cell.angle_gamma   90.00
#
_symmetry.space_group_name_H-M   'P 1'
#
loop_
_entity.id
_entity.type
_entity.pdbx_description
1 polymer ?
#
loop_
_entity_poly.entity_id
_entity_poly.type
_entity_poly.pdbx_seq_one_letter_code
_entity_poly.pdbx_strand_id
1 'polypeptide(L)' 'EIDSFHPGGAQVLMADGSTRFIADTIDPNVLQSLLTRSGGEQVMGF' A
#
# COMPACT_ATOMS: atom_id res chain seq x y z
N GLU A 1 -7.42 -3.18 3.87
CA GLU A 1 -7.71 -3.99 2.69
C GLU A 1 -8.25 -3.08 1.60
N ILE A 2 -7.79 -3.24 0.35
CA ILE A 2 -8.33 -2.53 -0.81
C ILE A 2 -9.40 -3.46 -1.39
N ASP A 3 -10.62 -3.41 -0.85
CA ASP A 3 -11.65 -4.43 -1.12
C ASP A 3 -12.74 -3.96 -2.07
N SER A 4 -12.37 -3.90 -3.34
CA SER A 4 -13.30 -3.80 -4.48
C SER A 4 -12.61 -4.52 -5.62
N PHE A 5 -13.35 -5.22 -6.48
CA PHE A 5 -12.79 -5.99 -7.60
C PHE A 5 -12.01 -5.07 -8.56
N HIS A 6 -10.75 -4.81 -8.25
CA HIS A 6 -9.79 -4.03 -9.03
C HIS A 6 -8.73 -5.00 -9.55
N PRO A 7 -9.00 -5.72 -10.65
CA PRO A 7 -8.02 -6.63 -11.23
C PRO A 7 -6.70 -5.90 -11.47
N GLY A 8 -5.64 -6.36 -10.82
CA GLY A 8 -4.29 -5.78 -10.95
C GLY A 8 -3.96 -4.64 -9.99
N GLY A 9 -4.91 -4.07 -9.25
CA GLY A 9 -4.67 -3.04 -8.23
C GLY A 9 -5.43 -1.72 -8.40
N ALA A 10 -5.14 -0.74 -7.54
CA ALA A 10 -5.84 0.53 -7.50
C ALA A 10 -4.89 1.73 -7.26
N GLN A 11 -5.33 2.92 -7.70
CA GLN A 11 -4.70 4.19 -7.32
C GLN A 11 -5.11 4.56 -5.90
N VAL A 12 -4.13 4.76 -5.02
CA VAL A 12 -4.35 5.09 -3.61
C VAL A 12 -3.77 6.47 -3.31
N LEU A 13 -4.57 7.33 -2.69
CA LEU A 13 -4.16 8.63 -2.19
C LEU A 13 -3.44 8.46 -0.84
N MET A 14 -2.24 8.99 -0.74
CA MET A 14 -1.43 9.02 0.47
C MET A 14 -1.76 10.25 1.31
N ALA A 15 -1.44 10.21 2.60
CA ALA A 15 -1.70 11.32 3.53
C ALA A 15 -0.94 12.62 3.18
N ASP A 16 0.15 12.53 2.41
CA ASP A 16 0.92 13.67 1.91
C ASP A 16 0.34 14.29 0.62
N GLY A 17 -0.78 13.76 0.13
CA GLY A 17 -1.43 14.22 -1.11
C GLY A 17 -0.88 13.59 -2.39
N SER A 18 0.15 12.73 -2.30
CA SER A 18 0.63 11.96 -3.45
C SER A 18 -0.29 10.78 -3.75
N THR A 19 -0.38 10.37 -5.02
CA THR A 19 -1.14 9.18 -5.43
C THR A 19 -0.18 8.12 -5.94
N ARG A 20 -0.37 6.87 -5.52
CA ARG A 20 0.46 5.73 -5.94
C ARG A 20 -0.42 4.58 -6.40
N PHE A 21 0.03 3.86 -7.42
CA PHE A 21 -0.59 2.59 -7.79
C PHE A 21 -0.17 1.51 -6.79
N ILE A 22 -1.13 0.77 -6.24
CA ILE A 22 -0.89 -0.38 -5.39
C ILE A 22 -1.47 -1.61 -6.09
N ALA A 23 -0.61 -2.55 -6.47
CA ALA A 23 -1.01 -3.81 -7.08
C ALA A 23 -1.75 -4.70 -6.07
N ASP A 24 -2.70 -5.50 -6.55
CA ASP A 24 -3.36 -6.54 -5.75
C ASP A 24 -2.38 -7.66 -5.30
N THR A 25 -1.27 -7.81 -6.02
CA THR A 25 -0.16 -8.73 -5.73
C THR A 25 0.89 -8.17 -4.77
N ILE A 26 0.69 -6.97 -4.19
CA ILE A 26 1.62 -6.39 -3.22
C ILE A 26 1.81 -7.32 -2.01
N ASP A 27 3.04 -7.38 -1.48
CA ASP A 27 3.30 -8.10 -0.23
C ASP A 27 2.43 -7.53 0.90
N PRO A 28 1.62 -8.36 1.58
CA PRO A 28 0.76 -7.91 2.67
C PRO A 28 1.50 -7.19 3.81
N ASN A 29 2.76 -7.53 4.07
CA ASN A 29 3.58 -6.85 5.08
C ASN A 29 3.92 -5.44 4.63
N VAL A 30 4.25 -5.25 3.34
CA VAL A 30 4.49 -3.92 2.76
C VAL A 30 3.20 -3.08 2.83
N LEU A 31 2.07 -3.67 2.45
CA LEU A 31 0.78 -2.98 2.54
C LEU A 31 0.44 -2.59 3.98
N GLN A 32 0.69 -3.46 4.95
CA GLN A 32 0.50 -3.14 6.38
C GLN A 32 1.40 -1.99 6.81
N SER A 33 2.68 -2.02 6.48
CA SER A 33 3.63 -0.95 6.82
C SER A 33 3.23 0.41 6.23
N LEU A 34 2.62 0.43 5.04
CA LEU A 34 2.08 1.65 4.43
C LEU A 34 0.85 2.21 5.15
N LEU A 35 0.10 1.36 5.85
CA LEU A 35 -1.13 1.72 6.55
C LEU A 35 -0.89 2.13 8.01
N THR A 36 0.31 1.90 8.57
CA THR A 36 0.58 2.32 9.94
C THR A 36 0.87 3.81 10.01
N ARG A 37 0.32 4.45 11.05
CA ARG A 37 0.51 5.88 11.30
C ARG A 37 1.98 6.24 11.56
N SER A 38 2.76 5.32 12.10
CA SER A 38 4.15 5.59 12.51
C SER A 38 5.16 5.58 11.36
N GLY A 39 4.75 5.25 10.12
CA GLY A 39 5.44 5.59 8.86
C GLY A 39 6.91 5.17 8.71
N GLY A 40 7.44 4.39 9.65
CA GLY A 40 8.87 4.06 9.78
C GLY A 40 9.13 2.58 10.00
N GLU A 41 8.12 1.73 9.80
CA GLU A 41 8.35 0.29 9.77
C GLU A 41 9.20 -0.04 8.56
N GLN A 42 10.32 -0.70 8.83
CA GLN A 42 11.24 -1.09 7.79
C GLN A 42 10.57 -2.13 6.90
N VAL A 43 10.33 -1.77 5.64
CA VAL A 43 10.07 -2.77 4.60
C VAL A 43 11.35 -3.59 4.47
N MET A 44 11.39 -4.73 5.15
CA MET A 44 12.50 -5.68 5.02
C MET A 44 12.32 -6.49 3.74
N GLY A 45 13.23 -6.31 2.79
CA GLY A 45 13.39 -7.22 1.65
C GLY A 45 13.36 -6.55 0.28
N PHE A 46 14.50 -6.59 -0.41
CA PHE A 46 14.59 -6.55 -1.87
C PHE A 46 14.71 -7.98 -2.38
#